data_AF-A0A519VU80-F1
#
_entry.id   AF-A0A519VU80-F1
#
_cell.length_a   1.000
_cell.length_b   1.000
_cell.length_c   1.000
_cell.angle_alpha   90.00
_cell.angle_beta   90.00
_cell.angle_gamma   90.00
#
_symmetry.space_group_name_H-M   'P 1'
#
loop_
_entity.id
_entity.type
_entity.pdbx_description
1 polymer ?
#
loop_
_entity_poly.entity_id
_entity_poly.type
_entity_poly.pdbx_seq_one_letter_code
_entity_poly.pdbx_strand_id
1 'polypeptide(L)'
;MKKLIRAALLLAGAAARAQNPASPYVFAADIAAALRTQPDHNQPAAWQYAAIGRYQAALEAWEKGYRVVRRPLARADTLAFAQYQPAEARAYILARARHERIIIINEAHHVPRHRAFTASLLLALAAQGYRYLAVEGLSEADSLCSQRGYPLRTSGYYVQEPAYGNLLRTAAQAGMQVQPYDYGYPEGDPANRLRNRELEQVRNIRRILAADPQAKLVIHCGFGHLGERPTPEGDKWMAAYLKE
;
A
#
# COMPACT_ATOMS: atom_id res chain seq x y z
N MET A 1 45.97 -19.17 58.79
CA MET A 1 46.38 -18.65 57.47
C MET A 1 45.16 -18.56 56.58
N LYS A 2 44.82 -17.36 56.08
CA LYS A 2 43.57 -17.03 55.39
C LYS A 2 43.50 -17.71 54.00
N LYS A 3 42.40 -18.43 53.71
CA LYS A 3 42.11 -18.96 52.37
C LYS A 3 41.58 -17.82 51.50
N LEU A 4 42.33 -17.45 50.46
CA LEU A 4 41.87 -16.57 49.39
C LEU A 4 40.89 -17.34 48.49
N ILE A 5 39.63 -16.96 48.50
CA ILE A 5 38.65 -17.39 47.49
C ILE A 5 38.83 -16.46 46.30
N ARG A 6 39.38 -16.98 45.19
CA ARG A 6 39.34 -16.29 43.89
C ARG A 6 37.94 -16.46 43.31
N ALA A 7 37.13 -15.41 43.38
CA ALA A 7 35.91 -15.32 42.60
C ALA A 7 36.30 -15.04 41.13
N ALA A 8 36.19 -16.06 40.27
CA ALA A 8 36.25 -15.86 38.83
C ALA A 8 34.88 -15.34 38.38
N LEU A 9 34.79 -14.03 38.14
CA LEU A 9 33.65 -13.43 37.46
C LEU A 9 33.72 -13.87 35.98
N LEU A 10 33.03 -14.95 35.63
CA LEU A 10 32.76 -15.28 34.23
C LEU A 10 31.76 -14.26 33.69
N LEU A 11 32.28 -13.20 33.07
CA LEU A 11 31.51 -12.37 32.16
C LEU A 11 31.08 -13.26 30.99
N ALA A 12 29.87 -13.83 31.10
CA ALA A 12 29.17 -14.33 29.94
C ALA A 12 28.99 -13.13 29.00
N GLY A 13 29.78 -13.07 27.95
CA GLY A 13 29.58 -12.12 26.87
C GLY A 13 28.19 -12.34 26.33
N ALA A 14 27.24 -11.51 26.73
CA ALA A 14 25.98 -11.38 26.02
C ALA A 14 26.41 -10.96 24.61
N ALA A 15 26.33 -11.89 23.66
CA ALA A 15 26.42 -11.56 22.26
C ALA A 15 25.28 -10.55 22.04
N ALA A 16 25.63 -9.26 22.04
CA ALA A 16 24.76 -8.23 21.55
C ALA A 16 24.46 -8.66 20.12
N ARG A 17 23.28 -9.26 19.93
CA ARG A 17 22.75 -9.51 18.59
C ARG A 17 22.53 -8.12 18.02
N ALA A 18 23.53 -7.63 17.30
CA ALA A 18 23.41 -6.51 16.40
C ALA A 18 22.13 -6.73 15.59
N GLN A 19 21.40 -5.63 15.39
CA GLN A 19 20.08 -5.56 14.78
C GLN A 19 19.93 -6.60 13.66
N ASN A 20 18.84 -7.36 13.74
CA ASN A 20 18.40 -8.31 12.71
C ASN A 20 18.66 -7.72 11.30
N PRO A 21 19.44 -8.37 10.41
CA PRO A 21 19.83 -7.84 9.10
C PRO A 21 18.65 -7.69 8.13
N ALA A 22 17.43 -7.97 8.59
CA ALA A 22 16.20 -7.84 7.83
C ALA A 22 15.92 -6.37 7.48
N SER A 23 16.32 -6.03 6.25
CA SER A 23 16.14 -4.78 5.52
C SER A 23 17.10 -3.66 5.93
N PRO A 24 18.21 -3.46 5.19
CA PRO A 24 19.10 -2.34 5.43
C PRO A 24 18.34 -1.04 5.18
N TYR A 25 18.43 -0.13 6.14
CA TYR A 25 18.04 1.25 5.89
C TYR A 25 18.85 1.77 4.69
N VAL A 26 18.18 2.13 3.60
CA VAL A 26 18.85 2.58 2.37
C VAL A 26 19.12 4.07 2.49
N PHE A 27 20.39 4.48 2.42
CA PHE A 27 20.72 5.90 2.51
C PHE A 27 20.33 6.62 1.22
N ALA A 28 19.95 7.90 1.34
CA ALA A 28 19.58 8.72 0.19
C ALA A 28 20.68 8.79 -0.89
N ALA A 29 21.96 8.73 -0.49
CA ALA A 29 23.09 8.70 -1.42
C ALA A 29 23.12 7.42 -2.27
N ASP A 30 22.80 6.26 -1.69
CA ASP A 30 22.75 4.99 -2.40
C ASP A 30 21.60 4.98 -3.42
N ILE A 31 20.45 5.53 -3.03
CA ILE A 31 19.29 5.70 -3.93
C ILE A 31 19.66 6.64 -5.08
N ALA A 32 20.34 7.76 -4.79
CA ALA A 32 20.78 8.71 -5.81
C ALA A 32 21.74 8.08 -6.82
N ALA A 33 22.67 7.26 -6.35
CA ALA A 33 23.63 6.54 -7.20
C ALA A 33 22.95 5.50 -8.12
N ALA A 34 21.78 4.98 -7.72
CA ALA A 34 21.01 4.04 -8.53
C ALA A 34 20.14 4.69 -9.61
N LEU A 35 19.96 6.02 -9.58
CA LEU A 35 19.09 6.72 -10.54
C LEU A 35 19.60 6.60 -11.98
N ARG A 36 18.66 6.34 -12.88
CA ARG A 36 18.85 6.23 -14.33
C ARG A 36 18.22 7.40 -15.06
N THR A 37 18.60 7.59 -16.33
CA THR A 37 18.07 8.66 -17.19
C THR A 37 16.87 8.20 -18.02
N GLN A 38 16.68 6.89 -18.16
CA GLN A 38 15.56 6.28 -18.88
C GLN A 38 14.27 6.42 -18.05
N PRO A 39 13.13 6.77 -18.70
CA PRO A 39 11.82 6.71 -18.05
C PRO A 39 11.53 5.29 -17.52
N ASP A 40 10.66 5.21 -16.51
CA ASP A 40 10.19 3.97 -15.88
C ASP A 40 11.27 3.13 -15.13
N HIS A 41 12.56 3.45 -15.24
CA HIS A 41 13.64 2.70 -14.56
C HIS A 41 13.82 3.11 -13.09
N ASN A 42 13.28 4.28 -12.72
CA ASN A 42 13.48 4.87 -11.40
C ASN A 42 12.34 4.56 -10.41
N GLN A 43 11.38 3.70 -10.76
CA GLN A 43 10.27 3.35 -9.85
C GLN A 43 10.76 2.81 -8.50
N PRO A 44 11.70 1.84 -8.44
CA PRO A 44 12.21 1.36 -7.15
C PRO A 44 12.88 2.46 -6.33
N ALA A 45 13.65 3.35 -6.97
CA ALA A 45 14.30 4.47 -6.31
C ALA A 45 13.28 5.48 -5.75
N ALA A 46 12.22 5.77 -6.50
CA ALA A 46 11.13 6.62 -6.05
C ALA A 46 10.43 6.03 -4.80
N TRP A 47 10.18 4.72 -4.77
CA TRP A 47 9.59 4.05 -3.61
C TRP A 47 10.54 4.05 -2.41
N GLN A 48 11.84 3.84 -2.62
CA GLN A 48 12.84 3.90 -1.56
C GLN A 48 12.95 5.31 -0.97
N TYR A 49 12.95 6.35 -1.80
CA TYR A 49 12.92 7.74 -1.30
C TYR A 49 11.68 8.01 -0.47
N ALA A 50 10.51 7.54 -0.91
CA ALA A 50 9.29 7.65 -0.13
C ALA A 50 9.42 6.91 1.22
N ALA A 51 9.97 5.70 1.23
CA ALA A 51 10.17 4.90 2.44
C ALA A 51 11.04 5.60 3.49
N ILE A 52 12.02 6.42 3.07
CA ILE A 52 12.87 7.20 3.98
C ILE A 52 12.40 8.65 4.21
N GLY A 53 11.17 8.99 3.81
CA GLY A 53 10.57 10.32 4.03
C GLY A 53 11.08 11.42 3.10
N ARG A 54 11.82 11.09 2.04
CA ARG A 54 12.32 12.04 1.03
C ARG A 54 11.30 12.24 -0.08
N TYR A 55 10.11 12.72 0.28
CA TYR A 55 8.95 12.75 -0.63
C TYR A 55 9.14 13.61 -1.89
N GLN A 56 9.88 14.72 -1.80
CA GLN A 56 10.21 15.53 -2.99
C GLN A 56 11.12 14.75 -3.95
N ALA A 57 12.17 14.11 -3.43
CA ALA A 57 13.07 13.29 -4.22
C ALA A 57 12.36 12.05 -4.82
N ALA A 58 11.33 11.52 -4.15
CA ALA A 58 10.51 10.44 -4.68
C ALA A 58 9.74 10.87 -5.95
N LEU A 59 9.15 12.07 -5.95
CA LEU A 59 8.47 12.64 -7.13
C LEU A 59 9.46 12.90 -8.25
N GLU A 60 10.58 13.56 -7.94
CA GLU A 60 11.63 13.87 -8.93
C GLU A 60 12.26 12.61 -9.53
N ALA A 61 12.50 11.58 -8.71
CA ALA A 61 13.01 10.30 -9.18
C ALA A 61 12.01 9.61 -10.11
N TRP A 62 10.72 9.63 -9.77
CA TRP A 62 9.67 9.09 -10.63
C TRP A 62 9.65 9.82 -11.96
N GLU A 63 9.62 11.15 -11.97
CA GLU A 63 9.51 11.95 -13.20
C GLU A 63 10.81 11.97 -14.03
N LYS A 64 11.95 11.60 -13.44
CA LYS A 64 13.25 11.61 -14.13
C LYS A 64 13.24 10.68 -15.34
N GLY A 65 13.51 11.27 -16.50
CA GLY A 65 13.52 10.57 -17.79
C GLY A 65 12.17 10.59 -18.50
N TYR A 66 11.06 10.91 -17.81
CA TYR A 66 9.80 11.14 -18.49
C TYR A 66 9.83 12.47 -19.23
N ARG A 67 9.45 12.41 -20.51
CA ARG A 67 9.00 13.59 -21.24
C ARG A 67 7.52 13.74 -20.97
N VAL A 68 7.10 14.89 -20.43
CA VAL A 68 5.68 15.20 -20.30
C VAL A 68 5.07 15.26 -21.70
N VAL A 69 4.46 14.16 -22.15
CA VAL A 69 3.68 14.15 -23.37
C VAL A 69 2.35 14.80 -23.05
N ARG A 70 2.26 16.11 -23.29
CA ARG A 70 0.98 16.83 -23.22
C ARG A 70 0.13 16.36 -24.39
N ARG A 71 -0.75 15.38 -24.15
CA ARG A 71 -1.79 15.02 -25.11
C ARG A 71 -2.86 16.12 -25.05
N PRO A 72 -3.13 16.84 -26.15
CA PRO A 72 -4.22 17.80 -26.17
C PRO A 72 -5.54 17.05 -25.92
N LEU A 73 -6.34 17.55 -24.98
CA LEU A 73 -7.69 17.02 -24.75
C LEU A 73 -8.55 17.29 -25.99
N ALA A 74 -9.46 16.36 -26.32
CA ALA A 74 -10.41 16.63 -27.39
C ALA A 74 -11.31 17.81 -26.99
N ARG A 75 -11.77 18.59 -27.99
CA ARG A 75 -12.69 19.71 -27.73
C ARG A 75 -13.97 19.24 -27.02
N ALA A 76 -14.47 18.06 -27.38
CA ALA A 76 -15.63 17.46 -26.73
C ALA A 76 -15.36 17.19 -25.24
N ASP A 77 -14.21 16.63 -24.88
CA ASP A 77 -13.82 16.37 -23.49
C ASP A 77 -13.71 17.68 -22.70
N THR A 78 -13.14 18.72 -23.31
CA THR A 78 -13.00 20.03 -22.67
C THR A 78 -14.37 20.67 -22.39
N LEU A 79 -15.29 20.61 -23.36
CA LEU A 79 -16.65 21.12 -23.19
C LEU A 79 -17.44 20.32 -22.15
N ALA A 80 -17.29 19.00 -22.14
CA ALA A 80 -17.90 18.16 -21.13
C ALA A 80 -17.31 18.46 -19.74
N PHE A 81 -15.99 18.61 -19.62
CA PHE A 81 -15.33 18.94 -18.36
C PHE A 81 -15.81 20.27 -17.78
N ALA A 82 -16.02 21.28 -18.64
CA ALA A 82 -16.48 22.61 -18.24
C ALA A 82 -17.91 22.62 -17.63
N GLN A 83 -18.69 21.55 -17.80
CA GLN A 83 -20.02 21.42 -17.21
C GLN A 83 -19.99 20.92 -15.76
N TYR A 84 -18.86 20.35 -15.30
CA TYR A 84 -18.73 19.86 -13.93
C TYR A 84 -18.37 20.99 -12.97
N GLN A 85 -18.81 20.85 -11.71
CA GLN A 85 -18.42 21.72 -10.63
C GLN A 85 -17.53 20.96 -9.63
N PRO A 86 -16.49 21.60 -9.09
CA PRO A 86 -15.67 20.98 -8.06
C PRO A 86 -16.51 20.71 -6.81
N ALA A 87 -16.33 19.54 -6.23
CA ALA A 87 -16.90 19.16 -4.94
C ALA A 87 -15.78 18.80 -3.96
N GLU A 88 -16.01 19.01 -2.67
CA GLU A 88 -15.08 18.57 -1.63
C GLU A 88 -15.05 17.04 -1.61
N ALA A 89 -13.88 16.46 -1.89
CA ALA A 89 -13.74 15.04 -2.17
C ALA A 89 -14.13 14.16 -0.97
N ARG A 90 -13.77 14.54 0.26
CA ARG A 90 -14.11 13.78 1.46
C ARG A 90 -15.61 13.77 1.70
N ALA A 91 -16.29 14.91 1.60
CA ALA A 91 -17.73 15.03 1.74
C ALA A 91 -18.45 14.19 0.67
N TYR A 92 -18.01 14.27 -0.59
CA TYR A 92 -18.58 13.48 -1.68
C TYR A 92 -18.43 11.98 -1.45
N ILE A 93 -17.21 11.51 -1.14
CA ILE A 93 -16.93 10.08 -0.91
C ILE A 93 -17.75 9.58 0.29
N LEU A 94 -17.78 10.31 1.41
CA LEU A 94 -18.55 9.92 2.60
C LEU A 94 -20.06 9.94 2.35
N ALA A 95 -20.55 10.80 1.46
CA ALA A 95 -21.95 10.78 1.06
C ALA A 95 -22.28 9.53 0.24
N ARG A 96 -21.43 9.22 -0.75
CA ARG A 96 -21.59 8.04 -1.62
C ARG A 96 -21.44 6.74 -0.83
N ALA A 97 -20.49 6.69 0.10
CA ALA A 97 -20.16 5.53 0.93
C ALA A 97 -21.36 4.95 1.69
N ARG A 98 -22.40 5.72 1.98
CA ARG A 98 -23.63 5.20 2.60
C ARG A 98 -24.32 4.13 1.77
N HIS A 99 -24.17 4.19 0.45
CA HIS A 99 -24.84 3.31 -0.51
C HIS A 99 -23.91 2.27 -1.13
N GLU A 100 -22.61 2.32 -0.80
CA GLU A 100 -21.61 1.43 -1.37
C GLU A 100 -21.12 0.41 -0.35
N ARG A 101 -20.93 -0.83 -0.78
CA ARG A 101 -20.32 -1.86 0.08
C ARG A 101 -18.80 -1.88 -0.03
N ILE A 102 -18.26 -1.46 -1.17
CA ILE A 102 -16.83 -1.50 -1.47
C ILE A 102 -16.42 -0.11 -1.94
N ILE A 103 -15.36 0.44 -1.35
CA ILE A 103 -14.66 1.61 -1.87
C ILE A 103 -13.25 1.16 -2.22
N ILE A 104 -12.82 1.43 -3.45
CA ILE A 104 -11.45 1.20 -3.89
C ILE A 104 -10.78 2.56 -4.01
N ILE A 105 -9.67 2.77 -3.29
CA ILE A 105 -8.87 3.99 -3.35
C ILE A 105 -7.49 3.61 -3.89
N ASN A 106 -7.09 4.31 -4.95
CA ASN A 106 -5.82 4.07 -5.61
C ASN A 106 -4.67 4.89 -5.00
N GLU A 107 -3.46 4.35 -5.10
CA GLU A 107 -2.23 5.08 -4.89
C GLU A 107 -1.20 4.85 -5.99
N ALA A 108 -0.38 5.86 -6.23
CA ALA A 108 1.00 5.64 -6.66
C ALA A 108 1.89 5.44 -5.42
N HIS A 109 2.67 4.36 -5.36
CA HIS A 109 3.44 4.00 -4.15
C HIS A 109 4.52 5.04 -3.76
N HIS A 110 4.97 5.87 -4.70
CA HIS A 110 5.92 6.97 -4.44
C HIS A 110 5.24 8.25 -3.92
N VAL A 111 3.91 8.28 -3.75
CA VAL A 111 3.15 9.47 -3.33
C VAL A 111 2.37 9.18 -2.02
N PRO A 112 3.02 9.28 -0.85
CA PRO A 112 2.41 8.98 0.45
C PRO A 112 1.22 9.86 0.82
N ARG A 113 1.01 10.98 0.15
CA ARG A 113 -0.20 11.82 0.31
C ARG A 113 -1.48 11.03 0.02
N HIS A 114 -1.45 10.04 -0.88
CA HIS A 114 -2.61 9.17 -1.12
C HIS A 114 -2.98 8.35 0.12
N ARG A 115 -1.99 7.84 0.85
CA ARG A 115 -2.20 7.08 2.10
C ARG A 115 -2.75 7.97 3.20
N ALA A 116 -2.24 9.20 3.31
CA ALA A 116 -2.78 10.19 4.23
C ALA A 116 -4.23 10.56 3.91
N PHE A 117 -4.57 10.69 2.62
CA PHE A 117 -5.94 10.92 2.18
C PHE A 117 -6.86 9.75 2.56
N THR A 118 -6.49 8.50 2.25
CA THR A 118 -7.26 7.32 2.67
C THR A 118 -7.44 7.27 4.18
N ALA A 119 -6.37 7.50 4.95
CA ALA A 119 -6.41 7.51 6.41
C ALA A 119 -7.42 8.55 6.96
N SER A 120 -7.50 9.73 6.32
CA SER A 120 -8.43 10.80 6.73
C SER A 120 -9.91 10.43 6.61
N LEU A 121 -10.23 9.39 5.83
CA LEU A 121 -11.61 8.90 5.63
C LEU A 121 -12.01 7.82 6.65
N LEU A 122 -11.04 7.07 7.19
CA LEU A 122 -11.32 5.79 7.86
C LEU A 122 -12.22 5.91 9.08
N LEU A 123 -12.03 6.90 9.95
CA LEU A 123 -12.90 7.09 11.12
C LEU A 123 -14.36 7.34 10.73
N ALA A 124 -14.59 8.17 9.71
CA ALA A 124 -15.93 8.48 9.25
C ALA A 124 -16.55 7.32 8.47
N LEU A 125 -15.74 6.55 7.72
CA LEU A 125 -16.19 5.31 7.07
C LEU A 125 -16.53 4.25 8.10
N ALA A 126 -15.75 4.08 9.16
CA ALA A 126 -16.05 3.15 10.25
C ALA A 126 -17.39 3.48 10.92
N ALA A 127 -17.67 4.76 11.17
CA ALA A 127 -18.98 5.22 11.64
C ALA A 127 -20.15 4.91 10.68
N GLN A 128 -19.86 4.68 9.39
CA GLN A 128 -20.82 4.25 8.36
C GLN A 128 -20.82 2.73 8.12
N GLY A 129 -20.23 1.95 9.03
CA GLY A 129 -20.24 0.49 8.99
C GLY A 129 -19.11 -0.15 8.17
N TYR A 130 -18.11 0.61 7.74
CA TYR A 130 -16.90 0.01 7.15
C TYR A 130 -16.07 -0.66 8.23
N ARG A 131 -15.94 -1.98 8.15
CA ARG A 131 -15.28 -2.80 9.17
C ARG A 131 -13.93 -3.35 8.73
N TYR A 132 -13.60 -3.25 7.45
CA TYR A 132 -12.39 -3.83 6.88
C TYR A 132 -11.61 -2.82 6.05
N LEU A 133 -10.29 -2.83 6.20
CA LEU A 133 -9.35 -2.20 5.30
C LEU A 133 -8.47 -3.29 4.67
N ALA A 134 -8.70 -3.62 3.41
CA ALA A 134 -7.82 -4.49 2.64
C ALA A 134 -6.71 -3.66 1.99
N VAL A 135 -5.45 -4.04 2.18
CA VAL A 135 -4.29 -3.29 1.68
C VAL A 135 -3.34 -4.16 0.87
N GLU A 136 -2.75 -3.57 -0.17
CA GLU A 136 -1.71 -4.20 -0.98
C GLU A 136 -0.40 -4.28 -0.21
N GLY A 137 0.34 -5.38 -0.37
CA GLY A 137 1.70 -5.52 0.15
C GLY A 137 1.82 -5.75 1.66
N LEU A 138 0.70 -5.95 2.37
CA LEU A 138 0.71 -6.54 3.71
C LEU A 138 0.86 -8.07 3.58
N SER A 139 1.68 -8.68 4.42
CA SER A 139 1.94 -10.13 4.40
C SER A 139 0.86 -10.90 5.15
N GLU A 140 0.41 -12.03 4.60
CA GLU A 140 -0.49 -12.95 5.30
C GLU A 140 0.14 -13.62 6.54
N ALA A 141 1.47 -13.57 6.68
CA ALA A 141 2.16 -14.08 7.85
C ALA A 141 1.95 -13.23 9.11
N ASP A 142 1.59 -11.95 8.99
CA ASP A 142 1.29 -11.09 10.15
C ASP A 142 -0.21 -11.02 10.46
N SER A 143 -0.74 -12.15 10.95
CA SER A 143 -2.15 -12.27 11.37
C SER A 143 -2.53 -11.40 12.58
N LEU A 144 -1.54 -10.84 13.29
CA LEU A 144 -1.74 -10.09 14.53
C LEU A 144 -1.72 -8.56 14.33
N CYS A 145 -1.53 -8.06 13.11
CA CYS A 145 -1.40 -6.62 12.83
C CYS A 145 -2.56 -5.80 13.41
N SER A 146 -3.79 -6.24 13.14
CA SER A 146 -5.02 -5.59 13.63
C SER A 146 -5.14 -5.66 15.15
N GLN A 147 -4.88 -6.82 15.75
CA GLN A 147 -4.97 -7.00 17.21
C GLN A 147 -3.93 -6.15 17.96
N ARG A 148 -2.72 -6.08 17.41
CA ARG A 148 -1.62 -5.27 17.95
C ARG A 148 -1.87 -3.77 17.75
N GLY A 149 -2.66 -3.39 16.75
CA GLY A 149 -3.00 -2.01 16.43
C GLY A 149 -1.91 -1.23 15.68
N TYR A 150 -0.80 -1.89 15.33
CA TYR A 150 0.29 -1.30 14.56
C TYR A 150 1.09 -2.38 13.79
N PRO A 151 1.67 -2.01 12.64
CA PRO A 151 2.51 -2.92 11.88
C PRO A 151 3.96 -2.92 12.39
N LEU A 152 4.65 -4.03 12.17
CA LEU A 152 6.09 -4.21 12.32
C LEU A 152 6.78 -4.03 10.97
N ARG A 153 8.09 -3.81 10.95
CA ARG A 153 8.86 -3.77 9.69
C ARG A 153 8.73 -5.05 8.85
N THR A 154 8.40 -6.17 9.49
CA THR A 154 8.18 -7.48 8.86
C THR A 154 6.73 -7.73 8.44
N SER A 155 5.80 -6.80 8.71
CA SER A 155 4.38 -6.97 8.39
C SER A 155 4.07 -6.91 6.90
N GLY A 156 4.99 -6.39 6.08
CA GLY A 156 4.74 -6.23 4.65
C GLY A 156 5.79 -5.37 3.95
N TYR A 157 5.69 -5.30 2.63
CA TYR A 157 6.65 -4.63 1.77
C TYR A 157 6.59 -3.10 1.92
N TYR A 158 5.39 -2.51 1.82
CA TYR A 158 5.22 -1.05 1.85
C TYR A 158 5.20 -0.44 3.26
N VAL A 159 5.20 -1.27 4.31
CA VAL A 159 5.09 -0.85 5.71
C VAL A 159 6.25 0.04 6.17
N GLN A 160 7.40 -0.05 5.49
CA GLN A 160 8.56 0.79 5.79
C GLN A 160 8.33 2.27 5.48
N GLU A 161 7.34 2.59 4.65
CA GLU A 161 6.96 3.97 4.41
C GLU A 161 6.06 4.50 5.55
N PRO A 162 6.41 5.64 6.17
CA PRO A 162 5.73 6.14 7.36
C PRO A 162 4.21 6.32 7.23
N ALA A 163 3.72 6.84 6.10
CA ALA A 163 2.29 7.08 5.90
C ALA A 163 1.49 5.78 5.75
N TYR A 164 2.09 4.70 5.21
CA TYR A 164 1.47 3.37 5.20
C TYR A 164 1.31 2.84 6.62
N GLY A 165 2.35 2.96 7.46
CA GLY A 165 2.25 2.62 8.87
C GLY A 165 1.17 3.42 9.60
N ASN A 166 1.02 4.71 9.30
CA ASN A 166 -0.04 5.56 9.82
C ASN A 166 -1.44 5.14 9.34
N LEU A 167 -1.58 4.76 8.06
CA LEU A 167 -2.83 4.25 7.51
C LEU A 167 -3.31 3.02 8.28
N LEU A 168 -2.42 2.06 8.54
CA LEU A 168 -2.77 0.84 9.28
C LEU A 168 -3.12 1.12 10.74
N ARG A 169 -2.37 2.00 11.41
CA ARG A 169 -2.69 2.44 12.78
C ARG A 169 -4.05 3.16 12.85
N THR A 170 -4.34 4.00 11.87
CA THR A 170 -5.62 4.74 11.81
C THR A 170 -6.79 3.79 11.62
N ALA A 171 -6.62 2.75 10.78
CA ALA A 171 -7.62 1.71 10.60
C ALA A 171 -7.90 0.96 11.91
N ALA A 172 -6.84 0.57 12.63
CA ALA A 172 -6.97 -0.10 13.92
C ALA A 172 -7.64 0.80 14.99
N GLN A 173 -7.29 2.09 15.04
CA GLN A 173 -7.94 3.07 15.91
C GLN A 173 -9.43 3.26 15.58
N ALA A 174 -9.79 3.14 14.30
CA ALA A 174 -11.18 3.16 13.84
C ALA A 174 -11.93 1.84 14.11
N GLY A 175 -11.28 0.84 14.73
CA GLY A 175 -11.87 -0.47 14.99
C GLY A 175 -12.01 -1.34 13.74
N MET A 176 -11.34 -0.98 12.64
CA MET A 176 -11.36 -1.75 11.40
C MET A 176 -10.35 -2.91 11.46
N GLN A 177 -10.71 -4.04 10.85
CA GLN A 177 -9.78 -5.13 10.60
C GLN A 177 -8.95 -4.85 9.35
N VAL A 178 -7.64 -4.75 9.54
CA VAL A 178 -6.67 -4.68 8.44
C VAL A 178 -6.46 -6.10 7.89
N GLN A 179 -6.63 -6.26 6.58
CA GLN A 179 -6.52 -7.54 5.88
C GLN A 179 -5.53 -7.44 4.71
N PRO A 180 -4.63 -8.42 4.54
CA PRO A 180 -3.87 -8.55 3.30
C PRO A 180 -4.78 -9.09 2.19
N TYR A 181 -4.54 -8.69 0.95
CA TYR A 181 -5.22 -9.29 -0.21
C TYR A 181 -4.26 -9.70 -1.33
N ASP A 182 -3.03 -9.18 -1.34
CA ASP A 182 -2.04 -9.39 -2.41
C ASP A 182 -1.08 -10.54 -2.07
N TYR A 183 -1.57 -11.78 -2.14
CA TYR A 183 -0.78 -12.98 -1.83
C TYR A 183 -1.33 -14.26 -2.49
N GLY A 184 -0.53 -15.32 -2.47
CA GLY A 184 -0.97 -16.68 -2.82
C GLY A 184 -1.02 -17.02 -4.32
N TYR A 185 -0.48 -16.18 -5.20
CA TYR A 185 -0.45 -16.45 -6.64
C TYR A 185 0.78 -17.26 -7.09
N PRO A 186 0.66 -18.14 -8.10
CA PRO A 186 1.77 -19.00 -8.54
C PRO A 186 2.92 -18.20 -9.18
N GLU A 187 4.13 -18.39 -8.68
CA GLU A 187 5.33 -17.75 -9.26
C GLU A 187 5.87 -18.47 -10.51
N GLY A 188 5.51 -19.75 -10.69
CA GLY A 188 5.99 -20.63 -11.76
C GLY A 188 5.35 -20.45 -13.13
N ASP A 189 4.48 -19.45 -13.31
CA ASP A 189 3.83 -19.13 -14.59
C ASP A 189 4.04 -17.65 -14.95
N PRO A 190 5.21 -17.28 -15.50
CA PRO A 190 5.51 -15.89 -15.85
C PRO A 190 4.58 -15.33 -16.92
N ALA A 191 4.09 -16.17 -17.84
CA ALA A 191 3.24 -15.76 -18.94
C ALA A 191 1.86 -15.28 -18.45
N ASN A 192 1.31 -15.89 -17.40
CA ASN A 192 0.04 -15.48 -16.81
C ASN A 192 0.18 -14.74 -15.47
N ARG A 193 1.38 -14.27 -15.11
CA ARG A 193 1.66 -13.67 -13.80
C ARG A 193 0.67 -12.57 -13.41
N LEU A 194 0.37 -11.66 -14.33
CA LEU A 194 -0.59 -10.57 -14.10
C LEU A 194 -1.97 -11.14 -13.76
N ARG A 195 -2.55 -11.92 -14.68
CA ARG A 195 -3.86 -12.55 -14.51
C ARG A 195 -3.96 -13.35 -13.21
N ASN A 196 -2.95 -14.16 -12.91
CA ASN A 196 -2.93 -14.99 -11.70
C ASN A 196 -2.92 -14.14 -10.43
N ARG A 197 -2.12 -13.06 -10.40
CA ARG A 197 -2.10 -12.12 -9.28
C ARG A 197 -3.45 -11.44 -9.08
N GLU A 198 -4.03 -10.84 -10.12
CA GLU A 198 -5.31 -10.13 -10.01
C GLU A 198 -6.45 -11.06 -9.60
N LEU A 199 -6.46 -12.32 -10.06
CA LEU A 199 -7.46 -13.31 -9.66
C LEU A 199 -7.32 -13.73 -8.19
N GLU A 200 -6.11 -13.97 -7.69
CA GLU A 200 -5.91 -14.30 -6.27
C GLU A 200 -6.27 -13.13 -5.36
N GLN A 201 -5.93 -11.91 -5.76
CA GLN A 201 -6.38 -10.71 -5.05
C GLN A 201 -7.90 -10.66 -4.89
N VAL A 202 -8.64 -10.93 -5.97
CA VAL A 202 -10.11 -10.98 -5.95
C VAL A 202 -10.61 -12.15 -5.11
N ARG A 203 -9.98 -13.32 -5.16
CA ARG A 203 -10.34 -14.47 -4.30
C ARG A 203 -10.20 -14.13 -2.82
N ASN A 204 -9.12 -13.43 -2.45
CA ASN A 204 -8.88 -13.00 -1.07
C ASN A 204 -9.91 -11.95 -0.62
N ILE A 205 -10.23 -10.96 -1.46
CA ILE A 205 -11.29 -9.98 -1.20
C ILE A 205 -12.66 -10.65 -1.05
N ARG A 206 -13.01 -11.57 -1.95
CA ARG A 206 -14.28 -12.32 -1.88
C ARG A 206 -14.37 -13.18 -0.62
N ARG A 207 -13.26 -13.70 -0.10
CA ARG A 207 -13.23 -14.42 1.18
C ARG A 207 -13.61 -13.53 2.36
N ILE A 208 -13.16 -12.28 2.37
CA ILE A 208 -13.56 -11.29 3.39
C ILE A 208 -15.08 -11.06 3.32
N LEU A 209 -15.61 -10.83 2.11
CA LEU A 209 -17.04 -10.57 1.89
C LEU A 209 -17.92 -11.78 2.19
N ALA A 210 -17.41 -13.00 1.97
CA ALA A 210 -18.13 -14.24 2.31
C ALA A 210 -18.16 -14.49 3.81
N ALA A 211 -17.08 -14.16 4.53
CA ALA A 211 -16.98 -14.34 5.98
C ALA A 211 -17.87 -13.34 6.76
N ASP A 212 -18.04 -12.12 6.24
CA ASP A 212 -19.00 -11.14 6.77
C ASP A 212 -19.86 -10.58 5.62
N PRO A 213 -21.03 -11.18 5.34
CA PRO A 213 -21.92 -10.74 4.26
C PRO A 213 -22.48 -9.32 4.43
N GLN A 214 -22.37 -8.72 5.62
CA GLN A 214 -22.74 -7.33 5.90
C GLN A 214 -21.51 -6.40 5.89
N ALA A 215 -20.33 -6.92 5.59
CA ALA A 215 -19.11 -6.13 5.53
C ALA A 215 -19.24 -5.00 4.50
N LYS A 216 -18.79 -3.83 4.95
CA LYS A 216 -18.34 -2.75 4.07
C LYS A 216 -16.81 -2.67 4.17
N LEU A 217 -16.18 -2.60 3.02
CA LEU A 217 -14.74 -2.77 2.83
C LEU A 217 -14.14 -1.56 2.13
N VAL A 218 -13.01 -1.07 2.64
CA VAL A 218 -12.13 -0.17 1.89
C VAL A 218 -10.98 -1.00 1.35
N ILE A 219 -10.70 -0.88 0.06
CA ILE A 219 -9.54 -1.49 -0.61
C ILE A 219 -8.57 -0.36 -0.96
N HIS A 220 -7.34 -0.44 -0.48
CA HIS A 220 -6.27 0.51 -0.82
C HIS A 220 -5.24 -0.18 -1.70
N CYS A 221 -5.18 0.21 -2.98
CA CYS A 221 -4.44 -0.51 -4.02
C CYS A 221 -3.53 0.41 -4.85
N GLY A 222 -2.48 -0.16 -5.43
CA GLY A 222 -1.51 0.50 -6.29
C GLY A 222 -1.92 0.57 -7.75
N PHE A 223 -1.63 1.69 -8.39
CA PHE A 223 -1.64 1.89 -9.84
C PHE A 223 -2.84 1.27 -10.59
N GLY A 224 -2.62 0.22 -11.38
CA GLY A 224 -3.60 -0.32 -12.32
C GLY A 224 -4.77 -1.07 -11.68
N HIS A 225 -4.66 -1.48 -10.41
CA HIS A 225 -5.61 -2.38 -9.77
C HIS A 225 -7.08 -1.94 -9.80
N LEU A 226 -7.34 -0.63 -9.85
CA LEU A 226 -8.70 -0.09 -9.94
C LEU A 226 -9.33 -0.17 -11.33
N GLY A 227 -8.60 -0.61 -12.35
CA GLY A 227 -9.08 -0.66 -13.72
C GLY A 227 -10.31 -1.56 -13.85
N GLU A 228 -11.48 -0.97 -14.12
CA GLU A 228 -12.74 -1.72 -14.27
C GLU A 228 -12.96 -2.30 -15.67
N ARG A 229 -12.12 -1.94 -16.63
CA ARG A 229 -12.21 -2.38 -18.02
C ARG A 229 -10.94 -3.13 -18.41
N PRO A 230 -11.04 -4.12 -19.30
CA PRO A 230 -9.88 -4.71 -19.92
C PRO A 230 -9.03 -3.65 -20.64
N THR A 231 -7.72 -3.84 -20.67
CA THR A 231 -6.83 -3.11 -21.56
C THR A 231 -7.15 -3.45 -23.02
N PRO A 232 -6.65 -2.68 -24.02
CA PRO A 232 -6.78 -3.04 -25.43
C PRO A 232 -6.26 -4.45 -25.76
N GLU A 233 -5.26 -4.92 -25.03
CA GLU A 233 -4.65 -6.24 -25.16
C GLU A 233 -5.48 -7.35 -24.48
N GLY A 234 -6.55 -6.99 -23.76
CA GLY A 234 -7.46 -7.92 -23.09
C GLY A 234 -7.11 -8.21 -21.63
N ASP A 235 -6.07 -7.61 -21.08
CA ASP A 235 -5.67 -7.78 -19.68
C ASP A 235 -6.70 -7.14 -18.75
N LYS A 236 -7.03 -7.83 -17.65
CA LYS A 236 -7.96 -7.34 -16.63
C LYS A 236 -7.23 -7.09 -15.33
N TRP A 237 -7.55 -5.97 -14.70
CA TRP A 237 -7.12 -5.63 -13.35
C TRP A 237 -8.14 -6.14 -12.31
N MET A 238 -7.74 -6.12 -11.05
CA MET A 238 -8.49 -6.61 -9.88
C MET A 238 -9.93 -6.07 -9.86
N ALA A 239 -10.13 -4.77 -10.08
CA ALA A 239 -11.47 -4.18 -10.08
C ALA A 239 -12.36 -4.69 -11.22
N ALA A 240 -11.80 -4.97 -12.41
CA ALA A 240 -12.55 -5.57 -13.51
C ALA A 240 -13.08 -6.96 -13.13
N TYR A 241 -12.23 -7.80 -12.52
CA TYR A 241 -12.63 -9.13 -12.02
C TYR A 241 -13.59 -9.07 -10.83
N LEU A 242 -13.50 -8.04 -9.98
CA LEU A 242 -14.37 -7.89 -8.82
C LEU A 242 -15.81 -7.52 -9.21
N LYS A 243 -16.02 -6.93 -10.39
CA LYS A 243 -17.34 -6.59 -10.94
C LYS A 243 -18.07 -7.77 -11.58
N GLU A 244 -17.37 -8.87 -11.85
CA GLU A 244 -17.94 -10.13 -12.32
C GLU A 244 -18.59 -10.91 -11.17
#